data_AF-A0A0V1AIJ3-F1
#
_entry.id   AF-A0A0V1AIJ3-F1
#
_cell.length_a   1.000
_cell.length_b   1.000
_cell.length_c   1.000
_cell.angle_alpha   90.00
_cell.angle_beta   90.00
_cell.angle_gamma   90.00
#
_symmetry.space_group_name_H-M   'P 1'
#
loop_
_entity.id
_entity.type
_entity.pdbx_description
1 polymer ?
#
loop_
_entity_poly.entity_id
_entity_poly.type
_entity_poly.pdbx_seq_one_letter_code
_entity_poly.pdbx_strand_id
1 'polypeptide(L)'
;LKSCLSGEALQLANGLTVTAENYEELVKLLHDRFHRTTDILDAHINRLLELQPASSHSRKELLRLHDEINSQLLEIRAIGRDIDTRDTKLISGFRMLLPRLANLLPPRTRTRWKEHSTKLAEEGLTSKAFLSFLSQQA
;
A
#
# COMPACT_ATOMS: atom_id res chain seq x y z
N LEU A 1 -23.10 -5.66 14.88
CA LEU A 1 -22.57 -4.29 14.64
C LEU A 1 -22.25 -3.56 15.94
N LYS A 2 -23.24 -3.19 16.78
CA LYS A 2 -22.98 -2.43 18.03
C LYS A 2 -21.94 -3.09 18.95
N SER A 3 -21.94 -4.42 19.05
CA SER A 3 -20.95 -5.20 19.79
C SER A 3 -19.50 -5.05 19.30
N CYS A 4 -19.29 -4.54 18.08
CA CYS A 4 -17.99 -4.35 17.46
C CYS A 4 -17.57 -2.87 17.43
N LEU A 5 -18.37 -1.97 18.00
CA LEU A 5 -18.09 -0.52 18.05
C LEU A 5 -17.62 -0.14 19.45
N SER A 6 -16.78 0.89 19.53
CA SER A 6 -16.31 1.48 20.79
C SER A 6 -16.21 2.99 20.67
N GLY A 7 -16.07 3.69 21.81
CA GLY A 7 -15.86 5.14 21.85
C GLY A 7 -16.97 5.94 21.14
N GLU A 8 -16.58 6.97 20.39
CA GLU A 8 -17.50 7.85 19.67
C GLU A 8 -18.38 7.12 18.65
N ALA A 9 -17.85 6.07 17.99
CA ALA A 9 -18.62 5.28 17.03
C ALA A 9 -19.76 4.51 17.71
N LEU A 10 -19.52 3.98 18.92
CA LEU A 10 -20.56 3.34 19.72
C LEU A 10 -21.58 4.35 20.24
N GLN A 11 -21.13 5.52 20.71
CA GLN A 11 -22.02 6.59 21.16
C GLN A 11 -22.98 7.04 20.05
N LEU A 12 -22.45 7.21 18.84
CA LEU A 12 -23.22 7.54 17.65
C LEU A 12 -24.27 6.47 17.33
N ALA A 13 -23.88 5.20 17.34
CA ALA A 13 -24.80 4.08 17.09
C ALA A 13 -25.84 3.90 18.21
N ASN A 14 -25.53 4.30 19.45
CA ASN A 14 -26.47 4.25 20.57
C ASN A 14 -27.51 5.38 20.54
N GLY A 15 -27.20 6.52 19.92
CA GLY A 15 -28.16 7.59 19.67
C GLY A 15 -29.19 7.29 18.58
N LEU A 16 -29.07 6.14 17.91
CA LEU A 16 -29.96 5.69 16.84
C LEU A 16 -30.63 4.37 17.21
N THR A 17 -31.94 4.29 16.96
CA THR A 17 -32.65 3.01 16.95
C THR A 17 -32.18 2.23 15.74
N VAL A 18 -31.54 1.08 15.93
CA VAL A 18 -31.02 0.28 14.81
C VAL A 18 -32.05 -0.77 14.43
N THR A 19 -32.54 -0.69 13.20
CA THR A 19 -33.48 -1.64 12.59
C THR A 19 -32.88 -2.20 11.31
N ALA A 20 -33.56 -3.13 10.64
CA ALA A 20 -33.10 -3.65 9.36
C ALA A 20 -33.15 -2.56 8.27
N GLU A 21 -34.16 -1.69 8.33
CA GLU A 21 -34.45 -0.66 7.33
C GLU A 21 -33.46 0.51 7.36
N ASN A 22 -32.78 0.76 8.49
CA ASN A 22 -31.83 1.87 8.62
C ASN A 22 -30.37 1.42 8.81
N TYR A 23 -30.12 0.12 8.62
CA TYR A 23 -28.81 -0.48 8.83
C TYR A 23 -27.78 0.05 7.83
N GLU A 24 -28.16 0.17 6.55
CA GLU A 24 -27.28 0.68 5.49
C GLU A 24 -26.89 2.14 5.76
N GLU A 25 -27.84 2.97 6.19
CA GLU A 25 -27.62 4.37 6.55
C GLU A 25 -26.69 4.49 7.75
N LEU A 26 -26.83 3.64 8.78
CA LEU A 26 -25.91 3.61 9.91
C LEU A 26 -24.49 3.22 9.47
N VAL A 27 -24.35 2.19 8.63
CA VAL A 27 -23.04 1.77 8.11
C VAL A 27 -22.40 2.89 7.30
N LYS A 28 -23.17 3.56 6.44
CA LYS A 28 -22.71 4.71 5.66
C LYS A 28 -22.31 5.87 6.55
N LEU A 29 -23.09 6.19 7.58
CA LEU A 29 -22.79 7.27 8.52
C LEU A 29 -21.55 6.98 9.37
N LEU A 30 -21.34 5.72 9.79
CA LEU A 30 -20.10 5.29 10.44
C LEU A 30 -18.91 5.40 9.49
N HIS A 31 -19.09 4.97 8.24
CA HIS A 31 -18.07 5.09 7.20
C HIS A 31 -17.71 6.55 6.95
N ASP A 32 -18.66 7.41 6.60
CA ASP A 32 -18.41 8.81 6.26
C ASP A 32 -17.73 9.58 7.40
N ARG A 33 -18.06 9.25 8.66
CA ARG A 33 -17.51 9.96 9.83
C ARG A 33 -16.16 9.42 10.30
N PHE A 34 -15.93 8.11 10.23
CA PHE A 34 -14.75 7.47 10.84
C PHE A 34 -13.77 6.86 9.82
N HIS A 35 -14.14 6.76 8.55
CA HIS A 35 -13.27 6.24 7.50
C HIS A 35 -12.25 7.29 7.04
N ARG A 36 -11.28 7.59 7.92
CA ARG A 36 -10.14 8.48 7.63
C ARG A 36 -9.03 7.69 6.91
N THR A 37 -9.27 7.36 5.64
CA THR A 37 -8.28 6.62 4.83
C THR A 37 -6.99 7.38 4.60
N THR A 38 -7.01 8.71 4.72
CA THR A 38 -5.81 9.54 4.56
C THR A 38 -4.76 9.23 5.64
N ASP A 39 -5.14 9.23 6.92
CA ASP A 39 -4.19 8.94 8.01
C ASP A 39 -3.62 7.52 7.90
N ILE A 40 -4.46 6.57 7.49
CA ILE A 40 -4.08 5.17 7.27
C ILE A 40 -3.13 5.07 6.09
N LEU A 41 -3.46 5.69 4.96
CA LEU A 41 -2.63 5.76 3.77
C LEU A 41 -1.25 6.37 4.09
N ASP A 42 -1.24 7.50 4.78
CA ASP A 42 -0.02 8.20 5.18
C ASP A 42 0.85 7.30 6.08
N ALA A 43 0.26 6.56 7.02
CA ALA A 43 0.98 5.61 7.85
C ALA A 43 1.63 4.47 7.02
N HIS A 44 0.94 3.92 6.03
CA HIS A 44 1.51 2.89 5.16
C HIS A 44 2.59 3.44 4.21
N ILE A 45 2.39 4.67 3.69
CA ILE A 45 3.41 5.37 2.90
C ILE A 45 4.66 5.61 3.76
N ASN A 46 4.51 6.11 4.99
CA ASN A 46 5.63 6.32 5.91
C ASN A 46 6.39 5.03 6.19
N ARG A 47 5.69 3.91 6.44
CA ARG A 47 6.33 2.59 6.61
C ARG A 47 7.15 2.19 5.38
N LEU A 48 6.66 2.42 4.16
CA LEU A 48 7.42 2.19 2.92
C LEU A 48 8.68 3.07 2.84
N LEU A 49 8.59 4.32 3.28
CA LEU A 49 9.71 5.28 3.28
C LEU A 49 10.75 4.97 4.37
N GLU A 50 10.33 4.35 5.48
CA GLU A 50 11.16 3.99 6.64
C GLU A 50 11.80 2.61 6.54
N LEU A 51 11.47 1.82 5.50
CA LEU A 51 12.06 0.50 5.29
C LEU A 51 13.58 0.53 5.32
N GLN A 52 14.16 -0.49 5.92
CA GLN A 52 15.62 -0.62 6.04
C GLN A 52 16.20 -1.26 4.79
N PRO A 53 17.31 -0.73 4.23
CA PRO A 53 17.99 -1.34 3.09
C PRO A 53 18.34 -2.80 3.33
N ALA A 54 18.36 -3.60 2.27
CA ALA A 54 18.84 -4.98 2.36
C ALA A 54 20.33 -5.00 2.73
N SER A 55 20.67 -5.81 3.74
CA SER A 55 22.04 -5.92 4.25
C SER A 55 22.98 -6.68 3.30
N SER A 56 22.42 -7.51 2.41
CA SER A 56 23.18 -8.34 1.47
C SER A 56 22.36 -8.65 0.22
N HIS A 57 23.02 -9.23 -0.78
CA HIS A 57 22.39 -9.78 -2.00
C HIS A 57 21.72 -11.14 -1.78
N SER A 58 21.58 -11.61 -0.54
CA SER A 58 21.03 -12.94 -0.27
C SER A 58 19.55 -13.03 -0.62
N ARG A 59 19.12 -14.23 -1.03
CA ARG A 59 17.70 -14.58 -1.23
C ARG A 59 16.82 -14.08 -0.10
N LYS A 60 17.25 -14.35 1.14
CA LYS A 60 16.53 -14.00 2.37
C LYS A 60 16.28 -12.49 2.47
N GLU A 61 17.30 -11.66 2.23
CA GLU A 61 17.17 -10.21 2.32
C GLU A 61 16.31 -9.61 1.20
N LEU A 62 16.37 -10.19 0.00
CA LEU A 62 15.55 -9.74 -1.13
C LEU A 62 14.08 -10.12 -0.94
N LEU A 63 13.79 -11.32 -0.41
CA LEU A 63 12.44 -11.73 -0.05
C LEU A 63 11.90 -10.91 1.13
N ARG A 64 12.73 -10.56 2.12
CA ARG A 64 12.33 -9.64 3.20
C ARG A 64 11.81 -8.31 2.64
N LEU A 65 12.58 -7.66 1.76
CA LEU A 65 12.16 -6.41 1.12
C LEU A 65 10.89 -6.60 0.28
N HIS A 66 10.81 -7.70 -0.47
CA HIS A 66 9.60 -8.03 -1.24
C HIS A 66 8.37 -8.09 -0.34
N ASP A 67 8.44 -8.86 0.74
CA ASP A 67 7.29 -9.12 1.62
C ASP A 67 6.89 -7.87 2.40
N GLU A 68 7.85 -7.09 2.90
CA GLU A 68 7.60 -5.82 3.58
C GLU A 68 6.92 -4.80 2.67
N ILE A 69 7.41 -4.65 1.43
CA ILE A 69 6.81 -3.76 0.43
C ILE A 69 5.41 -4.25 0.05
N ASN A 70 5.28 -5.54 -0.29
CA ASN A 70 4.02 -6.13 -0.73
C ASN A 70 2.94 -6.03 0.37
N SER A 71 3.29 -6.25 1.63
CA SER A 71 2.36 -6.12 2.76
C SER A 71 1.77 -4.70 2.83
N GLN A 72 2.58 -3.64 2.75
CA GLN A 72 2.05 -2.28 2.78
C GLN A 72 1.18 -1.95 1.56
N LEU A 73 1.57 -2.43 0.38
CA LEU A 73 0.79 -2.23 -0.85
C LEU A 73 -0.57 -2.93 -0.81
N LEU A 74 -0.66 -4.11 -0.19
CA LEU A 74 -1.91 -4.83 -0.01
C LEU A 74 -2.87 -4.06 0.92
N GLU A 75 -2.36 -3.49 2.01
CA GLU A 75 -3.16 -2.65 2.92
C GLU A 75 -3.66 -1.38 2.25
N ILE A 76 -2.79 -0.71 1.48
CA ILE A 76 -3.15 0.46 0.67
C ILE A 76 -4.26 0.11 -0.34
N ARG A 77 -4.20 -1.06 -0.98
CA ARG A 77 -5.26 -1.53 -1.88
C ARG A 77 -6.56 -1.88 -1.13
N ALA A 78 -6.46 -2.44 0.06
CA ALA A 78 -7.61 -2.82 0.88
C ALA A 78 -8.47 -1.60 1.29
N ILE A 79 -7.84 -0.43 1.45
CA ILE A 79 -8.55 0.84 1.69
C ILE A 79 -8.98 1.57 0.40
N GLY A 80 -8.90 0.91 -0.76
CA GLY A 80 -9.35 1.45 -2.04
C GLY A 80 -8.43 2.51 -2.64
N ARG A 81 -7.16 2.60 -2.21
CA ARG A 81 -6.20 3.63 -2.63
C ARG A 81 -5.05 3.04 -3.45
N ASP A 82 -5.35 2.17 -4.41
CA ASP A 82 -4.30 1.56 -5.25
C ASP A 82 -3.40 2.64 -5.87
N ILE A 83 -2.09 2.49 -5.69
CA ILE A 83 -1.08 3.48 -6.09
C ILE A 83 -0.47 3.16 -7.46
N ASP A 84 -0.79 2.02 -8.04
CA ASP A 84 -0.61 1.77 -9.47
C ASP A 84 -1.80 2.39 -10.21
N THR A 85 -1.59 3.57 -10.83
CA THR A 85 -2.61 4.13 -11.72
C THR A 85 -2.66 3.35 -13.03
N ARG A 86 -3.88 3.13 -13.54
CA ARG A 86 -4.11 2.62 -14.90
C ARG A 86 -4.19 3.74 -15.93
N ASP A 87 -4.30 5.00 -15.47
CA ASP A 87 -4.30 6.17 -16.34
C ASP A 87 -2.87 6.53 -16.71
N THR A 88 -2.52 6.28 -17.97
CA THR A 88 -1.18 6.48 -18.51
C THR A 88 -0.78 7.97 -18.61
N LYS A 89 -1.72 8.90 -18.37
CA LYS A 89 -1.45 10.34 -18.34
C LYS A 89 -0.98 10.85 -16.98
N LEU A 90 -1.14 10.06 -15.92
CA LEU A 90 -0.77 10.43 -14.55
C LEU A 90 0.46 9.65 -14.08
N ILE A 91 1.31 10.32 -13.31
CA ILE A 91 2.40 9.63 -12.61
C ILE A 91 1.78 8.81 -11.48
N SER A 92 2.01 7.50 -11.48
CA SER A 92 1.51 6.62 -10.43
C SER A 92 2.16 6.94 -9.07
N GLY A 93 1.43 6.74 -7.98
CA GLY A 93 1.98 6.90 -6.63
C GLY A 93 3.16 5.94 -6.39
N PHE A 94 3.09 4.72 -6.95
CA PHE A 94 4.21 3.78 -6.91
C PHE A 94 5.44 4.33 -7.65
N ARG A 95 5.25 4.98 -8.81
CA ARG A 95 6.33 5.58 -9.59
C ARG A 95 7.07 6.68 -8.82
N MET A 96 6.34 7.44 -7.99
CA MET A 96 6.92 8.45 -7.10
C MET A 96 7.76 7.82 -5.97
N LEU A 97 7.35 6.66 -5.45
CA LEU A 97 8.07 5.93 -4.40
C LEU A 97 9.26 5.12 -4.95
N LEU A 98 9.23 4.75 -6.22
CA LEU A 98 10.19 3.84 -6.84
C LEU A 98 11.67 4.23 -6.62
N PRO A 99 12.11 5.50 -6.72
CA PRO A 99 13.51 5.85 -6.45
C PRO A 99 13.95 5.50 -5.02
N ARG A 100 13.07 5.73 -4.03
CA ARG A 100 13.34 5.38 -2.62
C ARG A 100 13.40 3.87 -2.43
N LEU A 101 12.49 3.13 -3.03
CA LEU A 101 12.43 1.67 -2.93
C LEU A 101 13.60 0.99 -3.66
N ALA A 102 13.96 1.45 -4.86
CA ALA A 102 15.14 0.98 -5.57
C ALA A 102 16.44 1.23 -4.77
N ASN A 103 16.49 2.30 -3.97
CA ASN A 103 17.62 2.59 -3.10
C ASN A 103 17.71 1.69 -1.85
N LEU A 104 16.69 0.88 -1.55
CA LEU A 104 16.78 -0.20 -0.55
C LEU A 104 17.61 -1.37 -1.06
N LEU A 105 17.74 -1.51 -2.38
CA LEU A 105 18.37 -2.67 -2.99
C LEU A 105 19.89 -2.64 -2.83
N PRO A 106 20.53 -3.81 -2.63
CA PRO A 106 21.99 -3.91 -2.64
C PRO A 106 22.56 -3.46 -4.00
N PRO A 107 23.81 -2.96 -4.08
CA PRO A 107 24.33 -2.29 -5.29
C PRO A 107 24.15 -3.09 -6.59
N ARG A 108 24.56 -4.36 -6.62
CA ARG A 108 24.40 -5.23 -7.80
C ARG A 108 22.93 -5.42 -8.21
N THR A 109 22.04 -5.69 -7.26
CA THR A 109 20.60 -5.85 -7.52
C THR A 109 19.99 -4.56 -8.02
N ARG A 110 20.42 -3.41 -7.48
CA ARG A 110 19.99 -2.08 -7.93
C ARG A 110 20.41 -1.80 -9.37
N THR A 111 21.63 -2.16 -9.76
CA THR A 111 22.10 -2.04 -11.14
C THR A 111 21.26 -2.90 -12.09
N ARG A 112 21.00 -4.17 -11.71
CA ARG A 112 20.11 -5.06 -12.49
C ARG A 112 18.70 -4.51 -12.60
N TRP A 113 18.17 -3.90 -11.54
CA TRP A 113 16.87 -3.23 -11.58
C TRP A 113 16.88 -2.07 -12.58
N LYS A 114 17.91 -1.22 -12.56
CA LYS A 114 18.04 -0.11 -13.52
C LYS A 114 18.02 -0.62 -14.97
N GLU A 115 18.84 -1.62 -15.28
CA GLU A 115 18.90 -2.25 -16.61
C GLU A 115 17.60 -2.94 -17.02
N HIS A 116 16.84 -3.49 -16.06
CA HIS A 116 15.53 -4.06 -16.33
C HIS A 116 14.50 -2.95 -16.59
N SER A 117 14.51 -1.91 -15.77
CA SER A 117 13.55 -0.80 -15.83
C SER A 117 13.65 0.03 -17.11
N THR A 118 14.83 0.15 -17.71
CA THR A 118 15.01 0.85 -19.00
C THR A 118 14.35 0.13 -20.17
N LYS A 119 14.02 -1.16 -20.03
CA LYS A 119 13.32 -1.94 -21.04
C LYS A 119 11.80 -1.84 -20.91
N LEU A 120 11.31 -1.25 -19.83
CA LEU A 120 9.89 -1.05 -19.58
C LEU A 120 9.48 0.35 -20.06
N ALA A 121 8.29 0.44 -20.67
CA ALA A 121 7.63 1.73 -20.80
C ALA A 121 7.32 2.32 -19.42
N GLU A 122 7.08 3.63 -19.33
CA GLU A 122 6.77 4.27 -18.05
C GLU A 122 5.57 3.63 -17.34
N GLU A 123 4.56 3.25 -18.13
CA GLU A 123 3.35 2.53 -17.70
C GLU A 123 3.64 1.13 -17.14
N GLY A 124 4.76 0.53 -17.54
CA GLY A 124 5.22 -0.77 -17.08
C GLY A 124 5.95 -0.73 -15.73
N LEU A 125 6.30 0.45 -15.23
CA LEU A 125 6.99 0.65 -13.94
C LEU A 125 6.01 0.58 -12.76
N THR A 126 5.34 -0.56 -12.64
CA THR A 126 4.31 -0.86 -11.63
C THR A 126 4.88 -1.55 -10.39
N SER A 127 4.11 -1.54 -9.31
CA SER A 127 4.45 -2.29 -8.09
C SER A 127 4.63 -3.78 -8.36
N LYS A 128 3.76 -4.36 -9.19
CA LYS A 128 3.83 -5.75 -9.61
C LYS A 128 5.13 -6.07 -10.35
N ALA A 129 5.56 -5.21 -11.27
CA ALA A 129 6.81 -5.41 -12.01
C ALA A 129 8.02 -5.40 -11.07
N PHE A 130 8.07 -4.45 -10.13
CA PHE A 130 9.15 -4.37 -9.14
C PHE A 130 9.18 -5.58 -8.20
N LEU A 131 8.04 -5.98 -7.65
CA LEU A 131 7.94 -7.17 -6.77
C LEU A 131 8.30 -8.45 -7.52
N SER A 132 7.85 -8.60 -8.77
CA SER A 132 8.21 -9.75 -9.61
C SER A 132 9.72 -9.81 -9.87
N PHE A 133 10.34 -8.64 -10.10
CA PHE A 133 11.79 -8.56 -10.22
C PHE A 133 12.49 -9.03 -8.93
N LEU A 134 12.09 -8.56 -7.75
CA LEU A 134 12.72 -8.97 -6.48
C LEU A 134 12.64 -10.49 -6.28
N SER A 135 11.48 -11.09 -6.54
CA SER A 135 11.28 -12.53 -6.44
C SER A 135 12.13 -13.34 -7.42
N GLN A 136 12.46 -12.79 -8.60
CA GLN A 136 13.37 -13.43 -9.57
C GLN A 136 14.85 -13.28 -9.20
N GLN A 137 15.20 -12.24 -8.46
CA GLN A 137 16.58 -11.98 -8.03
C GLN A 137 16.96 -12.76 -6.77
N ALA A 138 15.96 -13.15 -5.97
CA ALA A 138 16.12 -13.93 -4.76
C ALA A 138 16.46 -15.39 -5.07
#